data_AF-A0A135UD72-F1
#
_entry.id   AF-A0A135UD72-F1
#
_cell.length_a   1.000
_cell.length_b   1.000
_cell.length_c   1.000
_cell.angle_alpha   90.00
_cell.angle_beta   90.00
_cell.angle_gamma   90.00
#
_symmetry.space_group_name_H-M   'P 1'
#
loop_
_entity.id
_entity.type
_entity.pdbx_description
1 polymer ?
#
loop_
_entity_poly.entity_id
_entity_poly.type
_entity_poly.pdbx_seq_one_letter_code
_entity_poly.pdbx_strand_id
1 'polypeptide(L)'
;MAATPVSSFSPDKHRSHCLSRDEYIDLRNSQEKHLNAELASIRCSVDDVKRELKADIKEMQHLEAEMSRSQAFTRNNALKNPTLPIRPVVVYRPGRGILEPDSSRFPRNANDFYSLRDPQTEWHRSTLAYLADFYDVQLRGASHFPKEESNSDDSDDDEIILEHPELVVEKLEDILGLNEDKIIKFKERALQTALRAPSKPIKRSQISWPEAGPIPGPRRQKLELRVTSGQEAYFYDPERPKRVSSEGLTNAH
;
A
#
# COMPACT_ATOMS: atom_id res chain seq x y z
N MET A 1 -79.91 -62.73 4.81
CA MET A 1 -78.78 -63.62 4.45
C MET A 1 -77.78 -62.77 3.66
N ALA A 2 -76.70 -62.35 4.30
CA ALA A 2 -75.66 -61.51 3.72
C ALA A 2 -74.39 -62.34 3.58
N ALA A 3 -73.83 -62.40 2.37
CA ALA A 3 -72.53 -63.00 2.10
C ALA A 3 -71.55 -61.86 1.79
N THR A 4 -70.66 -61.58 2.73
CA THR A 4 -69.49 -60.72 2.54
C THR A 4 -68.34 -61.55 1.98
N PRO A 5 -67.60 -61.06 0.96
CA PRO A 5 -66.39 -61.73 0.49
C PRO A 5 -65.24 -61.51 1.48
N VAL A 6 -64.58 -62.60 1.84
CA VAL A 6 -63.39 -62.65 2.68
C VAL A 6 -62.26 -61.93 1.95
N SER A 7 -61.83 -60.80 2.52
CA SER A 7 -60.61 -60.11 2.14
C SER A 7 -59.42 -60.99 2.51
N SER A 8 -58.74 -61.52 1.50
CA SER A 8 -57.47 -62.21 1.64
C SER A 8 -56.38 -61.17 1.96
N PHE A 9 -56.04 -61.06 3.25
CA PHE A 9 -54.82 -60.40 3.68
C PHE A 9 -53.62 -61.16 3.11
N SER A 10 -52.89 -60.54 2.18
CA SER A 10 -51.58 -61.01 1.72
C SER A 10 -50.51 -60.41 2.65
N PRO A 11 -49.81 -61.21 3.47
CA PRO A 11 -48.81 -60.71 4.40
C PRO A 11 -47.43 -60.87 3.77
N ASP A 12 -47.03 -59.97 2.86
CA ASP A 12 -45.63 -59.98 2.43
C ASP A 12 -45.21 -58.67 1.73
N LYS A 13 -44.91 -57.64 2.53
CA LYS A 13 -44.23 -56.43 2.03
C LYS A 13 -43.15 -55.87 2.95
N HIS A 14 -42.63 -56.67 3.87
CA HIS A 14 -41.39 -56.36 4.59
C HIS A 14 -40.54 -57.62 4.74
N ARG A 15 -40.20 -58.26 3.62
CA ARG A 15 -39.01 -59.11 3.58
C ARG A 15 -37.82 -58.19 3.82
N SER A 16 -37.27 -58.20 5.04
CA SER A 16 -35.92 -57.73 5.28
C SER A 16 -35.03 -58.50 4.32
N HIS A 17 -34.58 -57.82 3.26
CA HIS A 17 -33.75 -58.43 2.24
C HIS A 17 -32.37 -58.63 2.87
N CYS A 18 -32.16 -59.79 3.49
CA CYS A 18 -30.86 -60.17 4.01
C CYS A 18 -29.92 -60.35 2.82
N LEU A 19 -28.90 -59.50 2.72
CA LEU A 19 -27.84 -59.66 1.73
C LEU A 19 -27.07 -60.95 2.04
N SER A 20 -26.67 -61.67 0.99
CA SER A 20 -25.64 -62.69 1.13
C SER A 20 -24.33 -62.04 1.58
N ARG A 21 -23.43 -62.87 2.12
CA ARG A 21 -22.13 -62.40 2.61
C ARG A 21 -21.34 -61.66 1.52
N ASP A 22 -21.35 -62.19 0.30
CA ASP A 22 -20.59 -61.63 -0.81
C ASP A 22 -21.22 -60.30 -1.28
N GLU A 23 -22.55 -60.22 -1.37
CA GLU A 23 -23.26 -58.97 -1.68
C GLU A 23 -22.99 -57.88 -0.63
N TYR A 24 -22.88 -58.24 0.65
CA TYR A 24 -22.51 -57.29 1.70
C TYR A 24 -21.07 -56.78 1.52
N ILE A 25 -20.12 -57.66 1.20
CA ILE A 25 -18.73 -57.30 0.94
C ILE A 25 -18.64 -56.36 -0.27
N ASP A 26 -19.33 -56.68 -1.36
CA ASP A 26 -19.36 -55.84 -2.57
C ASP A 26 -19.99 -54.48 -2.30
N LEU A 27 -21.08 -54.43 -1.53
CA LEU A 27 -21.70 -53.18 -1.11
C LEU A 27 -20.74 -52.33 -0.27
N ARG A 28 -20.02 -52.92 0.69
CA ARG A 28 -19.03 -52.21 1.51
C ARG A 28 -17.86 -51.71 0.69
N ASN A 29 -17.31 -52.54 -0.19
CA ASN A 29 -16.23 -52.16 -1.10
C ASN A 29 -16.66 -51.03 -2.05
N SER A 30 -17.90 -51.06 -2.54
CA SER A 30 -18.47 -50.01 -3.38
C SER A 30 -18.63 -48.69 -2.62
N GLN A 31 -19.16 -48.74 -1.40
CA GLN A 31 -19.28 -47.58 -0.51
C GLN A 31 -17.91 -46.99 -0.19
N GLU A 32 -16.92 -47.82 0.14
CA GLU A 32 -15.56 -47.38 0.45
C GLU A 32 -14.90 -46.73 -0.77
N LYS A 33 -15.03 -47.33 -1.96
CA LYS A 33 -14.55 -46.74 -3.22
C LYS A 33 -15.18 -45.38 -3.47
N HIS A 34 -16.49 -45.25 -3.27
CA HIS A 34 -17.20 -43.99 -3.44
C HIS A 34 -16.72 -42.93 -2.45
N LEU A 35 -16.64 -43.25 -1.16
CA LEU A 35 -16.12 -42.34 -0.13
C LEU A 35 -14.68 -41.90 -0.42
N ASN A 36 -13.82 -42.83 -0.85
CA ASN A 36 -12.45 -42.51 -1.22
C ASN A 36 -12.38 -41.58 -2.44
N ALA A 37 -13.26 -41.76 -3.42
CA ALA A 37 -13.34 -40.87 -4.56
C ALA A 37 -13.82 -39.45 -4.17
N GLU A 38 -14.83 -39.34 -3.32
CA GLU A 38 -15.31 -38.06 -2.79
C GLU A 38 -14.23 -37.35 -1.95
N LEU A 39 -13.54 -38.08 -1.07
CA LEU A 39 -12.44 -37.53 -0.28
C LEU A 39 -11.28 -37.07 -1.16
N ALA A 40 -10.96 -37.80 -2.23
CA ALA A 40 -9.95 -37.38 -3.19
C ALA A 40 -10.38 -36.09 -3.93
N SER A 41 -11.65 -36.01 -4.36
CA SER A 41 -12.24 -34.82 -4.98
C SER A 41 -12.16 -33.60 -4.06
N ILE A 42 -12.53 -33.75 -2.78
CA ILE A 42 -12.45 -32.69 -1.78
C ILE A 42 -10.99 -32.23 -1.59
N ARG A 43 -10.04 -33.16 -1.51
CA ARG A 43 -8.61 -32.81 -1.37
C ARG A 43 -8.11 -31.98 -2.55
N CYS A 44 -8.44 -32.39 -3.78
CA CYS A 44 -8.11 -31.62 -4.99
C CYS A 44 -8.72 -30.22 -4.95
N SER A 45 -10.01 -30.11 -4.59
CA SER A 45 -10.68 -28.81 -4.47
C SER A 45 -10.03 -27.91 -3.41
N VAL A 46 -9.64 -28.45 -2.26
CA VAL A 46 -8.92 -27.70 -1.22
C VAL A 46 -7.56 -27.23 -1.70
N ASP A 47 -6.83 -28.08 -2.44
CA ASP A 47 -5.52 -27.72 -3.00
C ASP A 47 -5.62 -26.63 -4.07
N ASP A 48 -6.69 -26.63 -4.87
CA ASP A 48 -6.96 -25.57 -5.85
C ASP A 48 -7.30 -24.24 -5.16
N VAL A 49 -8.20 -24.24 -4.17
CA VAL A 49 -8.52 -23.04 -3.37
C VAL A 49 -7.28 -22.48 -2.69
N LYS A 50 -6.42 -23.36 -2.15
CA LYS A 50 -5.15 -22.94 -1.52
C LYS A 50 -4.20 -22.29 -2.53
N ARG A 51 -4.19 -22.77 -3.78
CA ARG A 51 -3.37 -22.23 -4.86
C ARG A 51 -3.88 -20.85 -5.28
N GLU A 52 -5.19 -20.71 -5.46
CA GLU A 52 -5.85 -19.44 -5.77
C GLU A 52 -5.60 -18.41 -4.67
N LEU A 53 -5.86 -18.75 -3.42
CA LEU A 53 -5.59 -17.86 -2.29
C LEU A 53 -4.12 -17.41 -2.24
N LYS A 54 -3.18 -18.29 -2.55
CA LYS A 54 -1.75 -17.94 -2.60
C LYS A 54 -1.43 -17.01 -3.77
N ALA A 55 -2.14 -17.12 -4.89
CA ALA A 55 -1.99 -16.20 -6.02
C ALA A 55 -2.57 -14.82 -5.66
N ASP A 56 -3.77 -14.77 -5.10
CA ASP A 56 -4.44 -13.53 -4.69
C ASP A 56 -3.63 -12.76 -3.64
N ILE A 57 -3.04 -13.45 -2.65
CA ILE A 57 -2.16 -12.82 -1.66
C ILE A 57 -0.94 -12.17 -2.32
N LYS A 58 -0.35 -12.82 -3.33
CA LYS A 58 0.80 -12.25 -4.06
C LYS A 58 0.39 -11.04 -4.89
N GLU A 59 -0.77 -11.09 -5.52
CA GLU A 59 -1.31 -9.97 -6.29
C GLU A 59 -1.63 -8.77 -5.38
N MET A 60 -2.26 -9.03 -4.24
CA MET A 60 -2.53 -8.01 -3.23
C MET A 60 -1.25 -7.34 -2.73
N GLN A 61 -0.20 -8.13 -2.42
CA GLN A 61 1.10 -7.57 -2.00
C GLN A 61 1.76 -6.74 -3.10
N HIS A 62 1.64 -7.16 -4.36
CA HIS A 62 2.14 -6.39 -5.49
C HIS A 62 1.44 -5.02 -5.60
N LEU A 63 0.10 -5.03 -5.55
CA LEU A 63 -0.72 -3.81 -5.59
C LEU A 63 -0.43 -2.88 -4.41
N GLU A 64 -0.27 -3.44 -3.21
CA GLU A 64 0.09 -2.67 -2.00
C GLU A 64 1.46 -2.00 -2.15
N ALA A 65 2.44 -2.70 -2.72
CA ALA A 65 3.76 -2.15 -3.00
C ALA A 65 3.69 -1.02 -4.04
N GLU A 66 2.92 -1.20 -5.12
CA GLU A 66 2.74 -0.16 -6.15
C GLU A 66 2.05 1.09 -5.58
N MET A 67 1.01 0.90 -4.76
CA MET A 67 0.32 2.00 -4.09
C MET A 67 1.26 2.75 -3.16
N SER A 68 2.03 2.04 -2.35
CA SER A 68 3.00 2.61 -1.41
C SER A 68 4.11 3.38 -2.13
N ARG A 69 4.64 2.79 -3.22
CA ARG A 69 5.60 3.43 -4.12
C ARG A 69 5.04 4.72 -4.73
N SER A 70 3.83 4.68 -5.27
CA SER A 70 3.16 5.83 -5.86
C SER A 70 2.94 6.96 -4.84
N GLN A 71 2.54 6.60 -3.61
CA GLN A 71 2.36 7.56 -2.53
C GLN A 71 3.69 8.22 -2.12
N ALA A 72 4.75 7.44 -1.95
CA ALA A 72 6.08 7.93 -1.63
C ALA A 72 6.61 8.85 -2.73
N PHE A 73 6.53 8.41 -4.00
CA PHE A 73 6.92 9.18 -5.18
C PHE A 73 6.19 10.53 -5.25
N THR A 74 4.86 10.51 -5.11
CA THR A 74 4.04 11.74 -5.18
C THR A 74 4.44 12.73 -4.08
N ARG A 75 4.67 12.25 -2.86
CA ARG A 75 5.11 13.07 -1.74
C ARG A 75 6.50 13.66 -1.98
N ASN A 76 7.44 12.83 -2.42
CA ASN A 76 8.82 13.23 -2.70
C ASN A 76 8.87 14.27 -3.83
N ASN A 77 8.08 14.09 -4.88
CA ASN A 77 8.00 15.03 -6.00
C ASN A 77 7.37 16.39 -5.62
N ALA A 78 6.56 16.40 -4.55
CA ALA A 78 6.04 17.63 -3.96
C ALA A 78 7.05 18.34 -3.05
N LEU A 79 8.17 17.70 -2.69
CA LEU A 79 9.21 18.32 -1.86
C LEU A 79 9.90 19.45 -2.63
N LYS A 80 10.02 20.59 -1.95
CA LYS A 80 10.78 21.76 -2.40
C LYS A 80 11.84 22.14 -1.38
N ASN A 81 11.55 21.93 -0.10
CA ASN A 81 12.47 22.23 0.97
C ASN A 81 13.48 21.07 1.13
N PRO A 82 14.80 21.33 0.97
CA PRO A 82 15.83 20.31 1.07
C PRO A 82 15.98 19.68 2.46
N THR A 83 15.48 20.33 3.52
CA THR A 83 15.58 19.82 4.90
C THR A 83 14.40 18.94 5.30
N LEU A 84 13.38 18.80 4.45
CA LEU A 84 12.28 17.89 4.75
C LEU A 84 12.70 16.43 4.50
N PRO A 85 12.13 15.48 5.26
CA PRO A 85 12.49 14.09 5.13
C PRO A 85 11.98 13.49 3.82
N ILE A 86 12.83 12.72 3.15
CA ILE A 86 12.48 11.92 1.99
C ILE A 86 11.78 10.65 2.47
N ARG A 87 10.72 10.23 1.78
CA ARG A 87 10.12 8.92 2.03
C ARG A 87 10.78 7.86 1.16
N PRO A 88 11.24 6.75 1.75
CA PRO A 88 11.75 5.64 0.94
C PRO A 88 10.65 5.05 0.07
N VAL A 89 11.04 4.55 -1.09
CA VAL A 89 10.17 3.79 -1.99
C VAL A 89 10.35 2.30 -1.69
N VAL A 90 9.24 1.59 -1.50
CA VAL A 90 9.25 0.14 -1.27
C VAL A 90 9.50 -0.64 -2.57
N VAL A 91 10.10 -1.82 -2.46
CA VAL A 91 10.36 -2.72 -3.58
C VAL A 91 9.66 -4.05 -3.33
N TYR A 92 8.89 -4.53 -4.30
CA TYR A 92 8.32 -5.87 -4.24
C TYR A 92 9.25 -6.87 -4.92
N ARG A 93 9.72 -7.89 -4.19
CA ARG A 93 10.49 -9.01 -4.75
C ARG A 93 9.66 -10.30 -4.67
N PRO A 94 9.39 -10.98 -5.81
CA PRO A 94 8.66 -12.24 -5.80
C PRO A 94 9.29 -13.25 -4.83
N GLY A 95 8.55 -13.66 -3.80
CA GLY A 95 9.00 -14.63 -2.79
C GLY A 95 9.55 -14.02 -1.50
N ARG A 96 10.00 -12.76 -1.50
CA ARG A 96 10.35 -12.03 -0.25
C ARG A 96 9.26 -11.05 0.19
N GLY A 97 8.34 -10.70 -0.71
CA GLY A 97 7.24 -9.77 -0.43
C GLY A 97 7.68 -8.31 -0.58
N ILE A 98 7.04 -7.44 0.19
CA ILE A 98 7.32 -6.00 0.21
C ILE A 98 8.55 -5.76 1.07
N LEU A 99 9.56 -5.11 0.50
CA LEU A 99 10.80 -4.74 1.17
C LEU A 99 10.89 -3.23 1.30
N GLU A 100 11.23 -2.78 2.51
CA GLU A 100 11.57 -1.39 2.80
C GLU A 100 13.09 -1.26 2.92
N PRO A 101 13.67 -0.14 2.48
CA PRO A 101 15.09 0.10 2.69
C PRO A 101 15.39 0.41 4.16
N ASP A 102 16.60 0.10 4.58
CA ASP A 102 17.09 0.28 5.94
C ASP A 102 17.07 1.76 6.32
N SER A 103 16.27 2.10 7.33
CA SER A 103 16.11 3.49 7.80
C SER A 103 17.40 4.12 8.36
N SER A 104 18.39 3.32 8.72
CA SER A 104 19.70 3.79 9.21
C SER A 104 20.68 4.13 8.08
N ARG A 105 20.53 3.48 6.92
CA ARG A 105 21.36 3.69 5.72
C ARG A 105 20.70 4.66 4.74
N PHE A 106 19.38 4.78 4.76
CA PHE A 106 18.64 5.64 3.84
C PHE A 106 18.88 7.15 4.14
N PRO A 107 19.16 7.98 3.12
CA PRO A 107 19.32 9.42 3.27
C PRO A 107 18.06 10.06 3.85
N ARG A 108 18.21 10.80 4.96
CA ARG A 108 17.05 11.40 5.63
C ARG A 108 16.49 12.57 4.83
N ASN A 109 17.36 13.40 4.25
CA ASN A 109 17.00 14.68 3.66
C ASN A 109 17.53 14.78 2.22
N ALA A 110 16.98 15.70 1.42
CA ALA A 110 17.47 15.87 0.05
C ALA A 110 18.91 16.40 0.00
N ASN A 111 19.34 17.21 0.97
CA ASN A 111 20.75 17.59 1.07
C ASN A 111 21.67 16.37 1.22
N ASP A 112 21.31 15.43 2.10
CA ASP A 112 22.10 14.22 2.33
C ASP A 112 22.11 13.35 1.07
N PHE A 113 20.96 13.25 0.38
CA PHE A 113 20.83 12.49 -0.87
C PHE A 113 21.71 13.07 -1.99
N TYR A 114 21.65 14.37 -2.27
CA TYR A 114 22.48 14.98 -3.32
C TYR A 114 23.97 15.04 -2.95
N SER A 115 24.31 14.95 -1.67
CA SER A 115 25.72 14.81 -1.23
C SER A 115 26.33 13.47 -1.67
N LEU A 116 25.51 12.47 -2.04
CA LEU A 116 26.00 11.19 -2.57
C LEU A 116 26.59 11.30 -3.99
N ARG A 117 26.37 12.41 -4.71
CA ARG A 117 27.02 12.65 -6.02
C ARG A 117 28.53 12.76 -5.89
N ASP A 118 29.00 13.35 -4.79
CA ASP A 118 30.41 13.48 -4.43
C ASP A 118 30.68 12.72 -3.13
N PRO A 119 30.88 11.38 -3.17
CA PRO A 119 31.04 10.59 -1.97
C PRO A 119 32.41 10.83 -1.30
N GLN A 120 32.47 11.86 -0.46
CA GLN A 120 33.66 12.25 0.31
C GLN A 120 33.96 11.34 1.52
N THR A 121 33.01 10.50 1.92
CA THR A 121 33.08 9.72 3.17
C THR A 121 32.75 8.27 2.87
N GLU A 122 33.37 7.35 3.61
CA GLU A 122 33.09 5.91 3.57
C GLU A 122 31.59 5.62 3.67
N TRP A 123 30.90 6.33 4.55
CA TRP A 123 29.45 6.25 4.71
C TRP A 123 28.69 6.60 3.42
N HIS A 124 29.11 7.63 2.68
CA HIS A 124 28.46 7.99 1.41
C HIS A 124 28.64 6.89 0.36
N ARG A 125 29.83 6.31 0.27
CA ARG A 125 30.14 5.20 -0.67
C ARG A 125 29.30 3.96 -0.35
N SER A 126 29.30 3.54 0.92
CA SER A 126 28.54 2.38 1.36
C SER A 126 27.03 2.59 1.21
N THR A 127 26.53 3.80 1.51
CA THR A 127 25.12 4.14 1.31
C THR A 127 24.73 4.11 -0.17
N LEU A 128 25.58 4.64 -1.06
CA LEU A 128 25.31 4.64 -2.50
C LEU A 128 25.28 3.21 -3.06
N ALA A 129 26.27 2.37 -2.71
CA ALA A 129 26.31 0.96 -3.07
C ALA A 129 25.07 0.20 -2.57
N TYR A 130 24.69 0.42 -1.31
CA TYR A 130 23.48 -0.16 -0.73
C TYR A 130 22.20 0.23 -1.49
N LEU A 131 22.04 1.51 -1.83
CA LEU A 131 20.85 1.98 -2.55
C LEU A 131 20.81 1.46 -3.99
N ALA A 132 21.98 1.36 -4.64
CA ALA A 132 22.09 0.81 -5.99
C ALA A 132 21.67 -0.67 -6.03
N ASP A 133 22.14 -1.50 -5.09
CA ASP A 133 21.72 -2.91 -4.97
C ASP A 133 20.24 -3.06 -4.57
N PHE A 134 19.76 -2.24 -3.63
CA PHE A 134 18.38 -2.33 -3.17
C PHE A 134 17.38 -2.04 -4.29
N TYR A 135 17.63 -0.98 -5.06
CA TYR A 135 16.77 -0.53 -6.17
C TYR A 135 17.14 -1.13 -7.53
N ASP A 136 18.13 -2.03 -7.60
CA ASP A 136 18.63 -2.66 -8.83
C ASP A 136 18.93 -1.63 -9.93
N VAL A 137 19.75 -0.63 -9.57
CA VAL A 137 20.15 0.45 -10.47
C VAL A 137 21.22 -0.06 -11.43
N GLN A 138 20.77 -0.62 -12.55
CA GLN A 138 21.67 -1.05 -13.62
C GLN A 138 22.14 0.16 -14.45
N LEU A 139 23.42 0.52 -14.32
CA LEU A 139 24.08 1.43 -15.24
C LEU A 139 24.22 0.69 -16.58
N ARG A 140 23.42 1.07 -17.59
CA ARG A 140 23.31 0.45 -18.93
C ARG A 140 24.60 0.60 -19.80
N GLY A 141 25.78 0.50 -19.21
CA GLY A 141 27.07 0.70 -19.87
C GLY A 141 28.17 -0.30 -19.51
N ALA A 142 28.04 -1.08 -18.42
CA ALA A 142 29.13 -1.96 -17.97
C ALA A 142 29.10 -3.39 -18.56
N SER A 143 28.07 -3.76 -19.32
CA SER A 143 27.95 -5.08 -19.95
C SER A 143 28.67 -5.21 -21.31
N HIS A 144 29.57 -4.28 -21.64
CA HIS A 144 30.35 -4.30 -22.89
C HIS A 144 31.87 -4.24 -22.69
N PHE A 145 32.39 -4.68 -21.54
CA PHE A 145 33.78 -5.10 -21.45
C PHE A 145 33.86 -6.62 -21.60
N PRO A 146 34.62 -7.16 -22.58
CA PRO A 146 34.79 -8.59 -22.69
C PRO A 146 35.50 -9.08 -21.42
N LYS A 147 34.82 -9.93 -20.65
CA LYS A 147 35.38 -10.73 -19.56
C LYS A 147 36.58 -11.50 -20.10
N GLU A 148 37.77 -10.96 -19.90
CA GLU A 148 38.96 -11.80 -19.83
C GLU A 148 39.01 -12.40 -18.42
N GLU A 149 39.29 -13.68 -18.41
CA GLU A 149 39.25 -14.58 -17.27
C GLU A 149 40.09 -14.05 -16.10
N SER A 150 39.45 -13.63 -15.02
CA SER A 150 40.08 -13.54 -13.71
C SER A 150 39.12 -14.06 -12.67
N ASN A 151 39.43 -15.26 -12.19
CA ASN A 151 38.85 -15.84 -10.99
C ASN A 151 39.38 -15.05 -9.77
N SER A 152 38.67 -14.01 -9.36
CA SER A 152 38.76 -13.47 -8.00
C SER A 152 37.35 -13.14 -7.50
N ASP A 153 37.01 -13.77 -6.39
CA ASP A 153 35.72 -13.76 -5.70
C ASP A 153 35.56 -12.51 -4.82
N ASP A 154 35.64 -11.29 -5.39
CA ASP A 154 35.39 -10.04 -4.66
C ASP A 154 34.95 -8.89 -5.60
N SER A 155 33.67 -8.52 -5.54
CA SER A 155 33.15 -7.12 -5.57
C SER A 155 33.48 -6.18 -6.78
N ASP A 156 33.58 -6.68 -8.01
CA ASP A 156 33.72 -5.81 -9.20
C ASP A 156 32.50 -4.87 -9.45
N ASP A 157 31.31 -5.22 -8.94
CA ASP A 157 30.09 -4.43 -9.14
C ASP A 157 30.10 -3.11 -8.34
N ASP A 158 30.73 -3.09 -7.16
CA ASP A 158 30.85 -1.89 -6.33
C ASP A 158 31.82 -0.88 -6.95
N GLU A 159 32.84 -1.34 -7.67
CA GLU A 159 33.83 -0.47 -8.33
C GLU A 159 33.21 0.32 -9.49
N ILE A 160 32.34 -0.32 -10.29
CA ILE A 160 31.61 0.34 -11.40
C ILE A 160 30.60 1.38 -10.90
N ILE A 161 29.93 1.12 -9.76
CA ILE A 161 28.99 2.06 -9.13
C ILE A 161 29.73 3.29 -8.61
N LEU A 162 30.96 3.11 -8.11
CA LEU A 162 31.84 4.18 -7.62
C LEU A 162 32.55 4.94 -8.74
N GLU A 163 32.66 4.39 -9.96
CA GLU A 163 33.22 5.09 -11.12
C GLU A 163 32.33 6.26 -11.58
N HIS A 164 31.01 6.12 -11.48
CA HIS A 164 30.05 7.13 -11.94
C HIS A 164 28.90 7.38 -10.94
N PRO A 165 29.20 7.93 -9.74
CA PRO A 165 28.20 8.16 -8.69
C PRO A 165 27.10 9.14 -9.15
N GLU A 166 27.42 10.08 -10.04
CA GLU A 166 26.44 11.04 -10.58
C GLU A 166 25.29 10.35 -11.33
N LEU A 167 25.58 9.36 -12.16
CA LEU A 167 24.57 8.62 -12.93
C LEU A 167 23.69 7.76 -12.02
N VAL A 168 24.29 7.17 -10.99
CA VAL A 168 23.55 6.37 -10.00
C VAL A 168 22.58 7.26 -9.23
N VAL A 169 23.03 8.44 -8.78
CA VAL A 169 22.17 9.40 -8.09
C VAL A 169 21.08 9.94 -9.00
N GLU A 170 21.35 10.20 -10.29
CA GLU A 170 20.33 10.59 -11.27
C GLU A 170 19.23 9.51 -11.40
N LYS A 171 19.61 8.24 -11.52
CA LYS A 171 18.64 7.13 -11.56
C LYS A 171 17.87 6.99 -10.26
N LEU A 172 18.53 7.14 -9.12
CA LEU A 172 17.87 7.10 -7.82
C LEU A 172 16.92 8.29 -7.63
N GLU A 173 17.25 9.47 -8.17
CA GLU A 173 16.37 10.64 -8.18
C GLU A 173 15.07 10.36 -8.93
N ASP A 174 15.16 9.75 -10.12
CA ASP A 174 14.00 9.33 -10.90
C ASP A 174 13.14 8.30 -10.14
N ILE A 175 13.78 7.31 -9.50
CA ILE A 175 13.08 6.25 -8.75
C ILE A 175 12.37 6.81 -7.52
N LEU A 176 13.04 7.70 -6.78
CA LEU A 176 12.51 8.32 -5.56
C LEU A 176 11.53 9.45 -5.87
N GLY A 177 11.48 9.94 -7.11
CA GLY A 177 10.65 11.06 -7.52
C GLY A 177 11.14 12.39 -6.95
N LEU A 178 12.44 12.56 -6.77
CA LEU A 178 13.02 13.83 -6.36
C LEU A 178 13.16 14.76 -7.58
N ASN A 179 13.33 16.04 -7.32
CA ASN A 179 13.51 17.02 -8.38
C ASN A 179 14.47 18.11 -7.91
N GLU A 180 15.69 18.03 -8.42
CA GLU A 180 16.79 18.88 -8.02
C GLU A 180 16.48 20.35 -8.31
N ASP A 181 15.94 20.64 -9.48
CA ASP A 181 15.60 22.01 -9.90
C ASP A 181 14.66 22.71 -8.92
N LYS A 182 13.66 22.00 -8.40
CA LYS A 182 12.73 22.56 -7.40
C LYS A 182 13.45 22.91 -6.11
N ILE A 183 14.42 22.09 -5.72
CA ILE A 183 15.20 22.26 -4.50
C ILE A 183 16.21 23.40 -4.66
N ILE A 184 16.89 23.48 -5.80
CA ILE A 184 17.80 24.59 -6.14
C ILE A 184 17.03 25.92 -6.14
N LYS A 185 15.89 26.00 -6.83
CA LYS A 185 15.03 27.20 -6.87
C LYS A 185 14.53 27.61 -5.48
N PHE A 186 14.27 26.63 -4.60
CA PHE A 186 13.90 26.92 -3.22
C PHE A 186 15.07 27.50 -2.43
N LYS A 187 16.28 26.90 -2.52
CA LYS A 187 17.48 27.42 -1.86
C LYS A 187 17.78 28.85 -2.30
N GLU A 188 17.73 29.12 -3.61
CA GLU A 188 17.93 30.46 -4.17
C GLU A 188 16.92 31.46 -3.60
N ARG A 189 15.62 31.11 -3.60
CA ARG A 189 14.57 31.97 -3.04
C ARG A 189 14.75 32.20 -1.54
N ALA A 190 15.15 31.17 -0.80
CA ALA A 190 15.41 31.28 0.63
C ALA A 190 16.58 32.23 0.91
N LEU A 191 17.67 32.14 0.13
CA LEU A 191 18.79 33.07 0.20
C LEU A 191 18.37 34.51 -0.14
N GLN A 192 17.63 34.71 -1.22
CA GLN A 192 17.10 36.05 -1.59
C GLN A 192 16.22 36.65 -0.48
N THR A 193 15.42 35.81 0.19
CA THR A 193 14.57 36.25 1.30
C THR A 193 15.38 36.54 2.55
N ALA A 194 16.42 35.75 2.84
CA ALA A 194 17.31 35.97 3.97
C ALA A 194 18.17 37.25 3.80
N LEU A 195 18.55 37.58 2.57
CA LEU A 195 19.23 38.83 2.23
C LEU A 195 18.31 40.05 2.32
N ARG A 196 16.99 39.85 2.20
CA ARG A 196 16.02 40.93 2.38
C ARG A 196 15.93 41.26 3.88
N ALA A 197 16.22 42.52 4.22
CA ALA A 197 16.04 43.00 5.58
C ALA A 197 14.62 42.64 6.08
N PRO A 198 14.48 42.03 7.27
CA PRO A 198 13.18 41.68 7.81
C PRO A 198 12.34 42.95 7.85
N SER A 199 11.18 42.92 7.17
CA SER A 199 10.27 44.06 7.21
C SER A 199 9.93 44.32 8.67
N LYS A 200 9.96 45.59 9.08
CA LYS A 200 9.59 45.97 10.44
C LYS A 200 8.22 45.34 10.73
N PRO A 201 8.06 44.63 11.87
CA PRO A 201 6.78 44.03 12.21
C PRO A 201 5.71 45.11 12.14
N ILE A 202 4.77 44.94 11.22
CA ILE A 202 3.64 45.85 11.08
C ILE A 202 2.83 45.68 12.35
N LYS A 203 2.94 46.63 13.28
CA LYS A 203 2.02 46.75 14.40
C LYS A 203 0.64 46.94 13.78
N ARG A 204 -0.17 45.88 13.83
CA ARG A 204 -1.59 45.91 13.48
C ARG A 204 -2.18 47.05 14.30
N SER A 205 -2.62 48.13 13.65
CA SER A 205 -3.25 49.24 14.34
C SER A 205 -4.45 48.69 15.10
N GLN A 206 -4.45 48.82 16.43
CA GLN A 206 -5.68 48.67 17.18
C GLN A 206 -6.61 49.77 16.66
N ILE A 207 -7.68 49.36 15.99
CA ILE A 207 -8.75 50.24 15.54
C ILE A 207 -9.39 50.79 16.82
N SER A 208 -9.03 52.02 17.21
CA SER A 208 -9.78 52.77 18.21
C SER A 208 -11.06 53.29 17.56
N TRP A 209 -12.20 52.76 17.99
CA TRP A 209 -13.51 53.25 17.59
C TRP A 209 -13.75 54.63 18.20
N PRO A 210 -14.27 55.63 17.45
CA PRO A 210 -14.60 56.94 18.01
C PRO A 210 -15.68 56.82 19.09
N GLU A 211 -15.34 57.31 20.28
CA GLU A 211 -16.23 57.48 21.42
C GLU A 211 -17.15 58.68 21.18
N ALA A 212 -18.31 58.46 20.53
CA ALA A 212 -19.52 59.28 20.63
C ALA A 212 -20.62 58.73 19.72
N GLY A 213 -21.54 57.95 20.28
CA GLY A 213 -22.79 57.56 19.61
C GLY A 213 -23.36 56.24 20.15
N PRO A 214 -24.69 56.10 20.28
CA PRO A 214 -25.29 54.92 20.87
C PRO A 214 -25.02 53.68 20.00
N ILE A 215 -24.46 52.66 20.65
CA ILE A 215 -24.04 51.38 20.09
C ILE A 215 -25.21 50.73 19.33
N PRO A 216 -25.11 50.48 18.01
CA PRO A 216 -25.96 49.49 17.37
C PRO A 216 -25.48 48.13 17.87
N GLY A 217 -26.35 47.37 18.54
CA GLY A 217 -26.04 46.03 19.06
C GLY A 217 -25.45 45.10 17.98
N PRO A 218 -24.77 44.00 18.39
CA PRO A 218 -24.00 43.15 17.48
C PRO A 218 -24.93 42.37 16.55
N ARG A 219 -25.28 43.00 15.42
CA ARG A 219 -25.98 42.33 14.33
C ARG A 219 -24.95 41.46 13.61
N ARG A 220 -24.85 40.20 14.05
CA ARG A 220 -24.13 39.13 13.33
C ARG A 220 -24.53 39.22 11.85
N GLN A 221 -23.57 39.58 10.99
CA GLN A 221 -23.74 39.42 9.55
C GLN A 221 -23.69 37.92 9.28
N LYS A 222 -24.87 37.32 9.24
CA LYS A 222 -25.06 35.97 8.75
C LYS A 222 -24.68 36.01 7.26
N LEU A 223 -23.59 35.33 6.90
CA LEU A 223 -23.24 35.06 5.51
C LEU A 223 -24.37 34.20 4.93
N GLU A 224 -25.32 34.84 4.26
CA GLU A 224 -26.32 34.17 3.44
C GLU A 224 -25.60 33.68 2.17
N LEU A 225 -25.19 32.41 2.18
CA LEU A 225 -24.83 31.69 0.97
C LEU A 225 -26.06 31.67 0.06
N ARG A 226 -26.05 32.49 -1.00
CA ARG A 226 -26.96 32.29 -2.14
C ARG A 226 -26.57 30.97 -2.80
N VAL A 227 -27.21 29.89 -2.37
CA VAL A 227 -27.37 28.69 -3.17
C VAL A 227 -28.29 29.09 -4.33
N THR A 228 -27.74 29.08 -5.53
CA THR A 228 -28.52 29.21 -6.76
C THR A 228 -29.52 28.07 -6.80
N SER A 229 -30.79 28.43 -6.86
CA SER A 229 -31.94 27.55 -7.04
C SER A 229 -31.77 26.69 -8.30
N GLY A 230 -31.59 25.40 -8.11
CA GLY A 230 -31.86 24.33 -9.08
C GLY A 230 -32.62 23.24 -8.32
N GLN A 231 -33.81 22.94 -8.79
CA GLN A 231 -34.81 22.05 -8.17
C GLN A 231 -34.24 20.68 -7.78
N GLU A 232 -34.63 20.12 -6.64
CA GLU A 232 -35.61 19.03 -6.58
C GLU A 232 -35.92 18.62 -5.14
N ALA A 233 -37.20 18.36 -4.90
CA ALA A 233 -37.79 18.10 -3.61
C ALA A 233 -37.50 16.68 -3.13
N TYR A 234 -37.07 16.54 -1.87
CA TYR A 234 -37.17 15.26 -1.17
C TYR A 234 -37.74 15.46 0.24
N PHE A 235 -38.85 14.76 0.44
CA PHE A 235 -39.61 14.57 1.67
C PHE A 235 -38.71 14.27 2.88
N TYR A 236 -39.03 14.87 4.03
CA TYR A 236 -38.51 14.43 5.33
C TYR A 236 -39.54 13.47 5.95
N ASP A 237 -39.15 12.20 6.11
CA ASP A 237 -39.91 11.17 6.82
C ASP A 237 -39.46 11.15 8.30
N PRO A 238 -40.36 11.42 9.27
CA PRO A 238 -40.00 11.56 10.68
C PRO A 238 -39.73 10.23 11.43
N GLU A 239 -39.82 9.06 10.81
CA GLU A 239 -39.75 7.75 11.49
C GLU A 239 -38.40 6.99 11.32
N ARG A 240 -37.29 7.67 10.96
CA ARG A 240 -36.00 6.97 10.79
C ARG A 240 -35.20 6.86 12.10
N PRO A 241 -34.93 5.65 12.64
CA PRO A 241 -34.22 5.48 13.90
C PRO A 241 -32.74 5.88 13.80
N LYS A 242 -32.28 6.64 14.82
CA LYS A 242 -30.90 7.13 15.00
C LYS A 242 -29.92 5.95 15.09
N ARG A 243 -28.99 5.83 14.14
CA ARG A 243 -27.79 5.01 14.33
C ARG A 243 -26.80 5.77 15.21
N VAL A 244 -26.46 5.16 16.33
CA VAL A 244 -25.43 5.61 17.28
C VAL A 244 -24.08 5.38 16.61
N SER A 245 -23.30 6.45 16.44
CA SER A 245 -21.91 6.41 15.99
C SER A 245 -21.04 6.18 17.23
N SER A 246 -20.38 5.01 17.31
CA SER A 246 -19.44 4.69 18.38
C SER A 246 -18.04 5.20 17.99
N GLU A 247 -17.72 6.41 18.44
CA GLU A 247 -16.33 6.88 18.55
C GLU A 247 -15.80 6.59 19.96
N GLY A 248 -14.54 6.16 20.04
CA GLY A 248 -13.73 6.29 21.25
C GLY A 248 -13.35 5.00 21.96
N LEU A 249 -12.25 4.37 21.54
CA LEU A 249 -11.40 3.59 22.44
C LEU A 249 -9.94 4.03 22.24
N THR A 250 -9.49 4.88 23.15
CA THR A 250 -8.09 5.24 23.38
C THR A 250 -7.47 4.26 24.38
N ASN A 251 -6.22 3.87 24.13
CA ASN A 251 -5.38 3.03 24.99
C ASN A 251 -5.18 3.60 26.41
N ALA A 252 -5.18 2.73 27.42
CA ALA A 252 -4.26 2.73 28.59
C ALA A 252 -4.66 1.60 29.57
N HIS A 253 -3.84 0.55 29.73
CA HIS A 253 -2.87 0.42 30.82
C HIS A 253 -2.00 -0.83 30.67
#